data_AF-A0AAF0YW07-F1
#
_entry.id   AF-A0AAF0YW07-F1
#
_cell.length_a   1.000
_cell.length_b   1.000
_cell.length_c   1.000
_cell.angle_alpha   90.00
_cell.angle_beta   90.00
_cell.angle_gamma   90.00
#
_symmetry.space_group_name_H-M   'P 1'
#
loop_
_entity.id
_entity.type
_entity.pdbx_description
1 polymer ?
#
loop_
_entity_poly.entity_id
_entity_poly.type
_entity_poly.pdbx_seq_one_letter_code
_entity_poly.pdbx_strand_id
1 'polypeptide(L)'
;MTHKQALSGHESIIRSCEGVAWNDLPKYLKKEAKEAGLKMGVPLLGHIMQSVAVEDETAPEAIDHKGKPVIDTASKIVERVPRTEDITEHMEREVYPFAPDLTWNDDDVKIGYEIPMTRMFYRPEETETLEELDKALAEKLERIQELFAEVRK
;
A
#
# COMPACT_ATOMS: atom_id res chain seq x y z
N MET A 1 12.61 -21.10 4.01
CA MET A 1 12.57 -20.31 2.75
C MET A 1 12.19 -21.22 1.59
N THR A 2 11.23 -20.83 0.77
CA THR A 2 10.79 -21.62 -0.39
C THR A 2 11.30 -20.97 -1.68
N HIS A 3 12.58 -21.16 -2.01
CA HIS A 3 13.15 -20.65 -3.26
C HIS A 3 14.02 -21.72 -3.93
N LYS A 4 13.94 -21.85 -5.26
CA LYS A 4 14.58 -22.95 -6.02
C LYS A 4 16.10 -23.01 -5.89
N GLN A 5 16.74 -21.89 -5.57
CA GLN A 5 18.20 -21.78 -5.38
C GLN A 5 18.62 -21.81 -3.90
N ALA A 6 17.65 -21.87 -2.97
CA ALA A 6 17.95 -21.89 -1.53
C ALA A 6 18.38 -23.29 -1.09
N LEU A 7 19.64 -23.40 -0.68
CA LEU A 7 20.21 -24.54 0.04
C LEU A 7 20.10 -24.34 1.57
N SER A 8 20.12 -25.44 2.34
CA SER A 8 20.05 -25.43 3.81
C SER A 8 21.13 -24.56 4.47
N GLY A 9 22.34 -24.52 3.90
CA GLY A 9 23.44 -23.71 4.41
C GLY A 9 23.24 -22.19 4.28
N HIS A 10 22.23 -21.71 3.53
CA HIS A 10 21.96 -20.26 3.47
C HIS A 10 21.25 -19.74 4.71
N GLU A 11 20.60 -20.59 5.50
CA GLU A 11 19.83 -20.13 6.66
C GLU A 11 20.70 -19.42 7.70
N SER A 12 21.88 -19.97 8.01
CA SER A 12 22.82 -19.35 8.94
C SER A 12 23.33 -18.00 8.42
N ILE A 13 23.60 -17.90 7.12
CA ILE A 13 24.05 -16.66 6.48
C ILE A 13 22.96 -15.58 6.55
N ILE A 14 21.70 -15.95 6.28
CA ILE A 14 20.57 -15.02 6.34
C ILE A 14 20.37 -14.54 7.78
N ARG A 15 20.47 -15.42 8.77
CA ARG A 15 20.37 -15.00 10.19
C ARG A 15 21.49 -14.06 10.61
N SER A 16 22.67 -14.15 9.98
CA SER A 16 23.79 -13.26 10.28
C SER A 16 23.63 -11.83 9.76
N CYS A 17 22.63 -11.54 8.91
CA CYS A 17 22.46 -10.20 8.34
C CYS A 17 21.64 -9.24 9.23
N GLU A 18 21.35 -9.62 10.47
CA GLU A 18 20.65 -8.77 11.43
C GLU A 18 21.43 -7.46 11.67
N GLY A 19 20.73 -6.32 11.57
CA GLY A 19 21.32 -5.00 11.75
C GLY A 19 22.15 -4.47 10.56
N VAL A 20 22.25 -5.22 9.46
CA VAL A 20 22.92 -4.74 8.23
C VAL A 20 21.98 -3.81 7.47
N ALA A 21 22.49 -2.64 7.07
CA ALA A 21 21.73 -1.69 6.26
C ALA A 21 21.28 -2.30 4.93
N TRP A 22 20.08 -1.93 4.47
CA TRP A 22 19.47 -2.46 3.26
C TRP A 22 20.41 -2.42 2.04
N ASN A 23 21.02 -1.26 1.81
CA ASN A 23 21.89 -1.01 0.65
C ASN A 23 23.20 -1.84 0.70
N ASP A 24 23.59 -2.34 1.87
CA ASP A 24 24.80 -3.13 2.07
C ASP A 24 24.55 -4.65 2.09
N LEU A 25 23.30 -5.08 2.27
CA LEU A 25 22.88 -6.50 2.23
C LEU A 25 23.42 -7.26 1.01
N PRO A 26 23.37 -6.73 -0.24
CA PRO A 26 23.90 -7.43 -1.40
C PRO A 26 25.37 -7.82 -1.30
N LYS A 27 26.19 -6.92 -0.73
CA LYS A 27 27.63 -7.13 -0.60
C LYS A 27 27.91 -8.08 0.55
N TYR A 28 27.25 -7.87 1.68
CA TYR A 28 27.37 -8.69 2.87
C TYR A 28 27.00 -10.16 2.59
N LEU A 29 25.79 -10.41 2.07
CA LEU A 29 25.30 -11.77 1.81
C LEU A 29 26.15 -12.52 0.78
N LYS A 30 26.68 -11.84 -0.23
CA LYS A 30 27.59 -12.47 -1.21
C LYS A 30 28.95 -12.83 -0.60
N LYS A 31 29.47 -11.99 0.31
CA LYS A 31 30.74 -12.24 1.01
C LYS A 31 30.62 -13.46 1.92
N GLU A 32 29.64 -13.45 2.82
CA GLU A 32 29.41 -14.53 3.78
C GLU A 32 29.08 -15.86 3.10
N ALA A 33 28.28 -15.82 2.02
CA ALA A 33 28.04 -17.02 1.21
C ALA A 33 29.34 -17.59 0.62
N LYS A 34 30.22 -16.73 0.10
CA LYS A 34 31.50 -17.17 -0.48
C LYS A 34 32.42 -17.78 0.57
N GLU A 35 32.47 -17.20 1.77
CA GLU A 35 33.25 -17.72 2.92
C GLU A 35 32.73 -19.10 3.37
N ALA A 36 31.41 -19.32 3.31
CA ALA A 36 30.78 -20.61 3.56
C ALA A 36 30.86 -21.60 2.37
N GLY A 37 31.51 -21.24 1.26
CA GLY A 37 31.62 -22.09 0.06
C GLY A 37 30.31 -22.21 -0.75
N LEU A 38 29.35 -21.31 -0.52
CA LEU A 38 28.05 -21.27 -1.18
C LEU A 38 27.98 -20.14 -2.22
N LYS A 39 27.09 -20.29 -3.21
CA LYS A 39 26.84 -19.27 -4.23
C LYS A 39 25.49 -18.60 -3.99
N MET A 40 25.51 -17.29 -3.77
CA MET A 40 24.30 -16.48 -3.69
C MET A 40 23.91 -15.97 -5.10
N GLY A 41 22.96 -16.63 -5.75
CA GLY A 41 22.42 -16.19 -7.03
C GLY A 41 21.62 -14.89 -6.92
N VAL A 42 21.59 -14.09 -7.98
CA VAL A 42 20.82 -12.82 -8.01
C VAL A 42 19.33 -13.01 -7.68
N PRO A 43 18.63 -14.03 -8.21
CA PRO A 43 17.22 -14.26 -7.87
C PRO A 43 17.01 -14.58 -6.38
N LEU A 44 17.87 -15.43 -5.80
CA LEU A 44 17.83 -15.74 -4.37
C LEU A 44 18.11 -14.51 -3.53
N LEU A 45 19.11 -13.70 -3.92
CA LEU A 45 19.45 -12.47 -3.21
C LEU A 45 18.28 -11.48 -3.17
N GLY A 46 17.65 -11.23 -4.31
CA GLY A 46 16.47 -10.35 -4.38
C GLY A 46 15.32 -10.84 -3.51
N HIS A 47 15.06 -12.16 -3.52
CA HIS A 47 14.05 -12.77 -2.65
C HIS A 47 14.40 -12.62 -1.17
N ILE A 48 15.67 -12.86 -0.77
CA ILE A 48 16.11 -12.71 0.62
C ILE A 48 15.90 -11.26 1.05
N MET A 49 16.41 -10.30 0.28
CA MET A 49 16.26 -8.86 0.55
C MET A 49 14.80 -8.53 0.81
N GLN A 50 13.89 -8.83 -0.13
CA GLN A 50 12.45 -8.56 0.05
C GLN A 50 11.83 -9.27 1.27
N SER A 51 12.33 -10.44 1.66
CA SER A 51 11.77 -11.22 2.78
C SER A 51 12.25 -10.76 4.16
N VAL A 52 13.43 -10.14 4.24
CA VAL A 52 14.04 -9.68 5.49
C VAL A 52 13.97 -8.17 5.67
N ALA A 53 13.43 -7.46 4.68
CA ALA A 53 13.22 -6.01 4.73
C ALA A 53 12.31 -5.64 5.90
N VAL A 54 12.61 -4.52 6.54
CA VAL A 54 11.74 -3.84 7.49
C VAL A 54 11.61 -2.40 7.03
N GLU A 55 10.39 -1.88 7.04
CA GLU A 55 10.12 -0.48 6.71
C GLU A 55 10.62 0.42 7.83
N ASP A 56 11.38 1.45 7.46
CA ASP A 56 11.97 2.44 8.37
C ASP A 56 11.98 3.80 7.69
N GLU A 57 11.23 4.76 8.23
CA GLU A 57 11.10 6.12 7.71
C GLU A 57 12.39 6.93 7.79
N THR A 58 13.33 6.54 8.67
CA THR A 58 14.60 7.24 8.87
C THR A 58 15.74 6.67 8.03
N ALA A 59 15.50 5.54 7.37
CA ALA A 59 16.49 4.89 6.54
C ALA A 59 16.77 5.69 5.25
N PRO A 60 17.98 5.60 4.69
CA PRO A 60 18.25 6.13 3.37
C PRO A 60 17.40 5.41 2.31
N GLU A 61 17.20 6.06 1.17
CA GLU A 61 16.46 5.51 0.04
C GLU A 61 16.91 4.07 -0.29
N ALA A 62 15.93 3.17 -0.36
CA ALA A 62 16.18 1.76 -0.60
C ALA A 62 16.51 1.55 -2.07
N ILE A 63 17.70 1.01 -2.34
CA ILE A 63 18.15 0.70 -3.69
C ILE A 63 18.12 -0.82 -3.91
N ASP A 64 17.60 -1.25 -5.04
CA ASP A 64 17.58 -2.65 -5.43
C ASP A 64 18.99 -3.18 -5.76
N HIS A 65 19.13 -4.49 -5.89
CA HIS A 65 20.41 -5.09 -6.26
C HIS A 65 20.90 -4.72 -7.68
N LYS A 66 20.10 -3.98 -8.47
CA LYS A 66 20.42 -3.47 -9.82
C LYS A 66 20.77 -1.99 -9.81
N GLY A 67 20.73 -1.32 -8.65
CA GLY A 67 21.04 0.11 -8.52
C GLY A 67 19.87 1.05 -8.78
N LYS A 68 18.63 0.56 -8.82
CA LYS A 68 17.41 1.38 -8.99
C LYS A 68 16.69 1.58 -7.65
N PRO A 69 16.01 2.71 -7.43
CA PRO A 69 15.11 2.87 -6.29
C PRO A 69 14.08 1.74 -6.23
N VAL A 70 13.85 1.22 -5.02
CA VAL A 70 12.78 0.27 -4.77
C VAL A 70 11.46 1.03 -4.77
N ILE A 71 10.58 0.70 -5.71
CA ILE A 71 9.23 1.25 -5.75
C ILE A 71 8.32 0.43 -4.85
N ASP A 72 7.68 1.09 -3.88
CA ASP A 72 6.61 0.46 -3.12
C ASP A 72 5.36 0.33 -4.00
N THR A 73 4.95 -0.93 -4.23
CA THR A 73 3.75 -1.23 -5.00
C THR A 73 2.48 -1.30 -4.15
N ALA A 74 2.62 -1.40 -2.82
CA ALA A 74 1.48 -1.43 -1.90
C ALA A 74 0.80 -0.06 -1.82
N SER A 75 1.57 1.02 -1.89
CA SER A 75 1.08 2.41 -1.88
C SER A 75 0.70 2.95 -3.26
N LYS A 76 0.44 2.08 -4.25
CA LYS A 76 0.07 2.51 -5.60
C LYS A 76 -1.31 3.17 -5.61
N ILE A 77 -1.36 4.39 -6.12
CA ILE A 77 -2.61 5.14 -6.34
C ILE A 77 -2.85 5.40 -7.84
N VAL A 78 -4.06 5.88 -8.16
CA VAL A 78 -4.43 6.31 -9.52
C VAL A 78 -4.85 7.77 -9.46
N GLU A 79 -4.14 8.61 -10.20
CA GLU A 79 -4.49 10.02 -10.37
C GLU A 79 -5.35 10.23 -11.62
N ARG A 80 -6.36 11.10 -11.54
CA ARG A 80 -7.28 11.40 -12.64
C ARG A 80 -6.97 12.78 -13.22
N VAL A 81 -6.14 12.80 -14.26
CA VAL A 81 -5.77 14.05 -14.94
C VAL A 81 -6.79 14.42 -16.01
N PRO A 82 -7.33 15.67 -16.01
CA PRO A 82 -8.16 16.16 -17.10
C PRO A 82 -7.43 16.10 -18.45
N ARG A 83 -8.09 15.61 -19.50
CA ARG A 83 -7.48 15.46 -20.84
C ARG A 83 -7.00 16.77 -21.47
N THR A 84 -7.49 17.90 -20.98
CA THR A 84 -7.13 19.25 -21.44
C THR A 84 -5.88 19.81 -20.76
N GLU A 85 -5.35 19.14 -19.73
CA GLU A 85 -4.19 19.57 -18.96
C GLU A 85 -2.95 18.75 -19.33
N ASP A 86 -1.77 19.35 -19.18
CA ASP A 86 -0.50 18.62 -19.22
C ASP A 86 -0.33 17.79 -17.93
N ILE A 87 0.09 16.54 -18.07
CA ILE A 87 0.23 15.62 -16.93
C ILE A 87 1.31 16.13 -15.98
N THR A 88 2.44 16.62 -16.49
CA THR A 88 3.56 17.07 -15.65
C THR A 88 3.15 18.28 -14.82
N GLU A 89 2.52 19.28 -15.45
CA GLU A 89 2.01 20.47 -14.75
C GLU A 89 0.95 20.10 -13.70
N HIS A 90 0.09 19.12 -13.99
CA HIS A 90 -0.90 18.63 -13.05
C HIS A 90 -0.24 17.95 -11.84
N MET A 91 0.76 17.08 -12.06
CA MET A 91 1.47 16.40 -10.97
C MET A 91 2.20 17.39 -10.07
N GLU A 92 2.83 18.43 -10.63
CA GLU A 92 3.49 19.50 -9.86
C GLU A 92 2.53 20.29 -8.98
N ARG A 93 1.30 20.52 -9.45
CA ARG A 93 0.31 21.35 -8.75
C ARG A 93 -0.53 20.56 -7.73
N GLU A 94 -0.97 19.38 -8.10
CA GLU A 94 -1.99 18.62 -7.36
C GLU A 94 -1.44 17.40 -6.62
N VAL A 95 -0.28 16.86 -7.02
CA VAL A 95 0.24 15.60 -6.44
C VAL A 95 1.46 15.85 -5.56
N TYR A 96 2.57 16.34 -6.12
CA TYR A 96 3.84 16.48 -5.39
C TYR A 96 3.79 17.36 -4.13
N PRO A 97 2.93 18.39 -4.02
CA PRO A 97 2.79 19.13 -2.76
C PRO A 97 2.27 18.30 -1.59
N PHE A 98 1.55 17.20 -1.86
CA PHE A 98 0.94 16.33 -0.85
C PHE A 98 1.61 14.96 -0.78
N ALA A 99 2.24 14.51 -1.86
CA ALA A 99 2.92 13.22 -1.98
C ALA A 99 4.21 13.39 -2.82
N PRO A 100 5.27 13.98 -2.22
CA PRO A 100 6.50 14.36 -2.93
C PRO A 100 7.37 13.18 -3.35
N ASP A 101 7.14 12.01 -2.77
CA ASP A 101 7.83 10.74 -3.00
C ASP A 101 7.19 9.89 -4.12
N LEU A 102 6.00 10.30 -4.61
CA LEU A 102 5.37 9.63 -5.73
C LEU A 102 6.16 9.80 -7.02
N THR A 103 6.17 8.73 -7.80
CA THR A 103 6.71 8.71 -9.16
C THR A 103 5.66 8.15 -10.11
N TRP A 104 5.68 8.62 -11.35
CA TRP A 104 4.80 8.13 -12.40
C TRP A 104 5.62 7.80 -13.65
N ASN A 105 5.08 6.93 -14.50
CA ASN A 105 5.69 6.55 -15.77
C ASN A 105 4.66 6.72 -16.90
N ASP A 106 5.09 7.28 -18.03
CA ASP A 106 4.30 7.42 -19.25
C ASP A 106 3.70 6.09 -19.72
N ASP A 107 4.43 4.98 -19.56
CA ASP A 107 3.96 3.65 -19.97
C ASP A 107 2.71 3.19 -19.18
N ASP A 108 2.50 3.72 -17.99
CA ASP A 108 1.34 3.41 -17.13
C ASP A 108 0.13 4.31 -17.42
N VAL A 109 0.30 5.36 -18.23
CA VAL A 109 -0.76 6.33 -18.55
C VAL A 109 -1.81 5.68 -19.45
N LYS A 110 -3.08 5.78 -19.03
CA LYS A 110 -4.23 5.27 -19.78
C LYS A 110 -5.16 6.40 -20.15
N ILE A 111 -5.41 6.56 -21.44
CA ILE A 111 -6.40 7.50 -21.95
C ILE A 111 -7.76 6.81 -21.95
N GLY A 112 -8.70 7.36 -21.18
CA GLY A 112 -10.07 6.87 -21.10
C GLY A 112 -11.07 8.00 -20.90
N TYR A 113 -12.35 7.68 -21.11
CA TYR A 113 -13.47 8.55 -20.77
C TYR A 113 -14.26 7.89 -19.65
N GLU A 114 -14.47 8.60 -18.55
CA GLU A 114 -15.33 8.16 -17.46
C GLU A 114 -16.65 8.92 -17.55
N ILE A 115 -17.77 8.20 -17.64
CA ILE A 115 -19.10 8.77 -17.44
C ILE A 115 -19.46 8.46 -15.98
N PRO A 116 -19.41 9.43 -15.05
CA PRO A 116 -19.70 9.18 -13.65
C PRO A 116 -21.21 8.98 -13.49
N MET A 117 -21.68 7.76 -13.75
CA MET A 117 -23.09 7.41 -13.85
C MET A 117 -23.85 7.80 -12.58
N THR A 118 -23.31 7.50 -11.40
CA THR A 118 -23.89 7.93 -10.13
C THR A 118 -23.98 9.45 -10.04
N ARG A 119 -22.92 10.19 -10.36
CA ARG A 119 -22.96 11.66 -10.29
C ARG A 119 -23.99 12.28 -11.25
N MET A 120 -24.17 11.69 -12.43
CA MET A 120 -25.06 12.21 -13.47
C MET A 120 -26.52 11.79 -13.30
N PHE A 121 -26.76 10.57 -12.81
CA PHE A 121 -28.08 9.95 -12.80
C PHE A 121 -28.61 9.63 -11.40
N TYR A 122 -27.77 9.67 -10.37
CA TYR A 122 -28.24 9.50 -9.00
C TYR A 122 -28.97 10.77 -8.57
N ARG A 123 -30.27 10.60 -8.33
CA ARG A 123 -31.05 11.55 -7.56
C ARG A 123 -31.03 11.06 -6.11
N PRO A 124 -30.45 11.82 -5.17
CA PRO A 124 -30.57 11.49 -3.75
C PRO A 124 -32.03 11.30 -3.41
N GLU A 125 -32.34 10.22 -2.70
CA GLU A 125 -33.67 10.05 -2.12
C GLU A 125 -33.89 11.16 -1.09
N GLU A 126 -35.08 11.77 -1.14
CA GLU A 126 -35.46 12.72 -0.10
C GLU A 126 -35.56 11.94 1.21
N THR A 127 -34.70 12.29 2.16
CA THR A 127 -34.75 11.73 3.52
C THR A 127 -35.99 12.27 4.22
N GLU A 128 -36.56 11.48 5.14
CA GLU A 128 -37.60 11.94 6.06
C GLU A 128 -37.16 13.24 6.76
N THR A 129 -38.11 14.11 7.08
CA THR A 129 -37.79 15.33 7.83
C THR A 129 -37.25 14.99 9.21
N LEU A 130 -36.48 15.90 9.82
CA LEU A 130 -35.97 15.69 11.18
C LEU A 130 -37.13 15.48 12.16
N GLU A 131 -38.23 16.21 11.99
CA GLU A 131 -39.42 16.09 12.84
C GLU A 131 -40.09 14.71 12.71
N GLU A 132 -40.18 14.15 11.51
CA GLU A 132 -40.70 12.80 11.28
C GLU A 132 -39.78 11.73 11.86
N LEU A 133 -38.46 11.90 11.69
CA LEU A 133 -37.47 10.99 12.24
C LEU A 133 -37.48 10.98 13.78
N ASP A 134 -37.57 12.16 14.41
CA ASP A 134 -37.65 12.31 15.86
C ASP A 134 -38.92 11.65 16.41
N LYS A 135 -40.05 11.83 15.72
CA LYS A 135 -41.31 11.17 16.08
C LYS A 135 -41.19 9.65 15.97
N ALA A 136 -40.67 9.15 14.84
CA ALA A 136 -40.48 7.72 14.63
C ALA A 136 -39.51 7.11 15.65
N LEU A 137 -38.48 7.84 16.05
CA LEU A 137 -37.54 7.43 17.10
C LEU A 137 -38.22 7.37 18.46
N ALA A 138 -39.02 8.38 18.83
CA ALA A 138 -39.75 8.40 20.09
C ALA A 138 -40.74 7.23 20.20
N GLU A 139 -41.51 6.94 19.15
CA GLU A 139 -42.44 5.81 19.09
C GLU A 139 -41.71 4.46 19.29
N LYS A 140 -40.55 4.28 18.65
CA LYS A 140 -39.74 3.07 18.82
C LYS A 140 -39.20 2.95 20.25
N LEU A 141 -38.76 4.05 20.86
CA LEU A 141 -38.28 4.06 22.24
C LEU A 141 -39.38 3.71 23.24
N GLU A 142 -40.58 4.24 23.05
CA GLU A 142 -41.75 3.91 23.88
C GLU A 142 -42.07 2.42 23.79
N ARG A 143 -42.10 1.85 22.58
CA ARG A 143 -42.34 0.42 22.39
C ARG A 143 -41.29 -0.46 23.08
N ILE A 144 -40.02 -0.04 23.04
CA ILE A 144 -38.93 -0.74 23.74
C ILE A 144 -39.15 -0.69 25.26
N GLN A 145 -39.57 0.45 25.81
CA GLN A 145 -39.85 0.58 27.24
C GLN A 145 -41.00 -0.33 27.69
N GLU A 146 -42.07 -0.42 26.90
CA GLU A 146 -43.18 -1.35 27.16
C GLU A 146 -42.69 -2.81 27.24
N LEU A 147 -41.91 -3.25 26.25
CA LEU A 147 -41.35 -4.60 26.21
C LEU A 147 -40.45 -4.89 27.43
N PHE A 148 -39.64 -3.93 27.86
CA PHE A 148 -38.85 -4.07 29.08
C PHE A 148 -39.71 -4.15 30.35
N ALA A 149 -40.83 -3.43 30.39
CA ALA A 149 -41.77 -3.51 31.51
C ALA A 149 -42.51 -4.86 31.57
N GLU A 150 -42.80 -5.47 30.41
CA GLU A 150 -43.38 -6.81 30.34
C GLU A 150 -42.44 -7.89 30.88
N VAL A 151 -41.14 -7.83 30.56
CA VAL A 151 -40.14 -8.82 31.03
C VAL A 151 -39.77 -8.66 32.51
N ARG A 152 -39.94 -7.46 33.09
CA ARG A 152 -39.67 -7.21 34.51
C ARG A 152 -40.81 -7.66 35.45
N LYS A 153 -41.94 -8.10 34.91
CA LYS A 153 -43.03 -8.74 35.67
C LYS A 153 -42.80 -10.24 35.77
#